data_AF-A0A1I5YTR0-F1
#
_entry.id   AF-A0A1I5YTR0-F1
#
_cell.length_a   1.000
_cell.length_b   1.000
_cell.length_c   1.000
_cell.angle_alpha   90.00
_cell.angle_beta   90.00
_cell.angle_gamma   90.00
#
_symmetry.space_group_name_H-M   'P 1'
#
loop_
_entity.id
_entity.type
_entity.pdbx_description
1 polymer ?
#
loop_
_entity_poly.entity_id
_entity_poly.type
_entity_poly.pdbx_seq_one_letter_code
_entity_poly.pdbx_strand_id
1 'polypeptide(L)'
;MKKVYIIVIFILVTGIIVFNIFRINSFSLAIKKAGFNPHDIIPLESDFDANGNEIKIIKTSSNRQEIVLVYMVKNKMGFWSVGYWSPYQYPDEESQETQPVCIGWMKPAGVKWYYINGNKTFETEWHLLYYGNNAIKLIEFLPDQIPDNVAVNIQQAGNEYSIHLIHFGAPDVLNNINMRSILLEAKCIKE
;
A
#
# COMPACT_ATOMS: atom_id res chain seq x y z
N MET A 1 -40.11 18.36 30.85
CA MET A 1 -40.01 17.60 29.59
C MET A 1 -39.23 18.34 28.49
N LYS A 2 -39.60 19.56 28.07
CA LYS A 2 -38.90 20.32 27.01
C LYS A 2 -37.39 20.53 27.25
N LYS A 3 -36.97 20.85 28.48
CA LYS A 3 -35.54 21.05 28.83
C LYS A 3 -34.70 19.77 28.73
N VAL A 4 -35.28 18.61 29.08
CA VAL A 4 -34.60 17.31 28.99
C VAL A 4 -34.38 16.91 27.53
N TYR A 5 -35.38 17.15 26.67
CA TYR A 5 -35.27 16.89 25.22
C TYR A 5 -34.17 17.73 24.57
N ILE A 6 -34.05 19.01 24.94
CA ILE A 6 -32.98 19.89 24.45
C ILE A 6 -31.60 19.37 24.86
N ILE A 7 -31.44 18.93 26.11
CA ILE A 7 -30.17 18.36 26.59
C ILE A 7 -29.82 17.07 25.83
N VAL A 8 -30.78 16.19 25.60
CA VAL A 8 -30.55 14.94 24.83
C VAL A 8 -30.15 15.25 23.39
N ILE A 9 -30.83 16.18 22.71
CA ILE A 9 -30.43 16.61 21.35
C ILE A 9 -29.02 17.18 21.37
N PHE A 10 -28.71 18.05 22.34
CA PHE A 10 -27.40 18.66 22.44
C PHE A 10 -26.30 17.59 22.56
N ILE A 11 -26.47 16.60 23.44
CA ILE A 11 -25.53 15.48 23.60
C ILE A 11 -25.37 14.70 22.30
N LEU A 12 -26.47 14.40 21.59
CA LEU A 12 -26.42 13.68 20.30
C LEU A 12 -25.66 14.49 19.24
N VAL A 13 -25.95 15.78 19.12
CA VAL A 13 -25.27 16.68 18.15
C VAL A 13 -23.78 16.78 18.47
N THR A 14 -23.42 16.98 19.75
CA THR A 14 -22.02 16.98 20.17
C THR A 14 -21.34 15.64 19.86
N GLY A 15 -22.01 14.52 20.15
CA GLY A 15 -21.50 13.18 19.84
C GLY A 15 -21.22 12.99 18.34
N ILE A 16 -22.15 13.43 17.48
CA ILE A 16 -22.00 13.37 16.02
C ILE A 16 -20.83 14.25 15.56
N ILE A 17 -20.69 15.47 16.09
CA ILE A 17 -19.58 16.36 15.75
C ILE A 17 -18.25 15.72 16.14
N VAL A 18 -18.13 15.23 17.37
CA VAL A 18 -16.91 14.57 17.87
C VAL A 18 -16.58 13.35 17.02
N PHE A 19 -17.56 12.51 16.70
CA PHE A 19 -17.39 11.35 15.82
C PHE A 19 -16.85 11.74 14.45
N ASN A 20 -17.38 12.79 13.82
CA ASN A 20 -16.90 13.26 12.51
C ASN A 20 -15.49 13.86 12.59
N ILE A 21 -15.14 14.57 13.67
CA ILE A 21 -13.78 15.07 13.89
C ILE A 21 -12.80 13.90 13.94
N PHE A 22 -13.10 12.85 14.70
CA PHE A 22 -12.24 11.66 14.77
C PHE A 22 -12.17 10.94 13.42
N ARG A 23 -13.29 10.83 12.69
CA ARG A 23 -13.35 10.19 11.37
C ARG A 23 -12.47 10.91 10.35
N ILE A 24 -12.57 12.24 10.26
CA ILE A 24 -11.78 13.05 9.31
C ILE A 24 -10.28 12.96 9.62
N ASN A 25 -9.93 12.98 10.91
CA ASN A 25 -8.53 12.89 11.36
C ASN A 25 -8.00 11.45 11.49
N SER A 26 -8.82 10.44 11.20
CA SER A 26 -8.51 9.03 11.48
C SER A 26 -7.25 8.54 10.77
N PHE A 27 -6.94 9.09 9.59
CA PHE A 27 -5.75 8.73 8.82
C PHE A 27 -4.46 9.07 9.58
N SER A 28 -4.27 10.34 9.93
CA SER A 28 -3.10 10.80 10.69
C SER A 28 -3.03 10.18 12.08
N LEU A 29 -4.19 9.97 12.72
CA LEU A 29 -4.27 9.28 14.01
C LEU A 29 -3.81 7.82 13.91
N ALA A 30 -4.19 7.09 12.88
CA ALA A 30 -3.78 5.70 12.67
C ALA A 30 -2.27 5.58 12.43
N ILE A 31 -1.70 6.46 11.60
CA ILE A 31 -0.25 6.51 11.32
C ILE A 31 0.52 6.80 12.60
N LYS A 32 0.12 7.86 13.33
CA LYS A 32 0.77 8.23 14.60
C LYS A 32 0.64 7.12 15.66
N LYS A 33 -0.53 6.47 15.75
CA LYS A 33 -0.76 5.36 16.68
C LYS A 33 0.14 4.16 16.37
N ALA A 34 0.47 3.93 15.09
CA ALA A 34 1.38 2.88 14.66
C ALA A 34 2.87 3.23 14.82
N GLY A 35 3.20 4.45 15.30
CA GLY A 35 4.57 4.87 15.54
C GLY A 35 5.28 5.46 14.32
N PHE A 36 4.54 5.77 13.25
CA PHE A 36 5.06 6.37 12.02
C PHE A 36 4.89 7.89 12.02
N ASN A 37 5.64 8.57 11.15
CA ASN A 37 5.63 10.03 11.04
C ASN A 37 4.43 10.52 10.22
N PRO A 38 3.41 11.16 10.83
CA PRO A 38 2.25 11.62 10.09
C PRO A 38 2.50 12.87 9.23
N HIS A 39 3.70 13.46 9.30
CA HIS A 39 4.10 14.65 8.54
C HIS A 39 4.98 14.34 7.32
N ASP A 40 5.48 13.11 7.22
CA ASP A 40 6.24 12.60 6.06
C ASP A 40 5.40 11.49 5.44
N ILE A 41 4.48 11.86 4.55
CA ILE A 41 3.58 10.94 3.88
C ILE A 41 3.60 11.22 2.39
N ILE A 42 3.97 10.21 1.62
CA ILE A 42 3.86 10.24 0.16
C ILE A 42 2.82 9.18 -0.24
N PRO A 43 1.66 9.57 -0.80
CA PRO A 43 0.71 8.61 -1.34
C PRO A 43 1.31 7.97 -2.60
N LEU A 44 1.35 6.64 -2.63
CA LEU A 44 1.89 5.88 -3.75
C LEU A 44 0.79 5.25 -4.59
N GLU A 45 -0.24 4.70 -3.93
CA GLU A 45 -1.35 4.01 -4.61
C GLU A 45 -2.66 4.15 -3.83
N SER A 46 -3.79 4.08 -4.52
CA SER A 46 -5.14 4.06 -3.93
C SER A 46 -6.01 3.05 -4.66
N ASP A 47 -6.57 2.08 -3.92
CA ASP A 47 -7.26 0.93 -4.50
C ASP A 47 -8.32 0.38 -3.55
N PHE A 48 -8.82 -0.83 -3.80
CA PHE A 48 -9.70 -1.57 -2.90
C PHE A 48 -9.12 -2.95 -2.57
N ASP A 49 -9.29 -3.39 -1.31
CA ASP A 49 -8.91 -4.74 -0.88
C ASP A 49 -9.92 -5.80 -1.35
N ALA A 50 -9.61 -7.07 -1.09
CA ALA A 50 -10.49 -8.19 -1.42
C ALA A 50 -11.85 -8.19 -0.71
N ASN A 51 -12.02 -7.37 0.33
CA ASN A 51 -13.28 -7.18 1.05
C ASN A 51 -14.06 -5.94 0.55
N GLY A 52 -13.54 -5.24 -0.46
CA GLY A 52 -14.11 -4.00 -0.98
C GLY A 52 -13.89 -2.78 -0.08
N ASN A 53 -12.95 -2.85 0.87
CA ASN A 53 -12.54 -1.69 1.66
C ASN A 53 -11.60 -0.81 0.84
N GLU A 54 -11.76 0.51 0.92
CA GLU A 54 -10.81 1.46 0.34
C GLU A 54 -9.45 1.30 1.03
N ILE A 55 -8.39 1.21 0.23
CA ILE A 55 -7.01 1.11 0.71
C ILE A 55 -6.14 2.21 0.14
N LYS A 56 -5.06 2.51 0.87
CA LYS A 56 -3.99 3.39 0.40
C LYS A 56 -2.64 2.78 0.74
N ILE A 57 -1.75 2.82 -0.23
CA ILE A 57 -0.33 2.52 0.00
C ILE A 57 0.39 3.84 0.11
N ILE A 58 1.12 4.03 1.20
CA ILE A 58 1.90 5.24 1.44
C ILE A 58 3.35 4.90 1.76
N LYS A 59 4.26 5.80 1.40
CA LYS A 59 5.58 5.90 2.04
C LYS A 59 5.50 6.84 3.22
N THR A 60 6.17 6.47 4.30
CA THR A 60 6.43 7.30 5.48
C THR A 60 7.78 6.94 6.08
N SER A 61 8.07 7.47 7.26
CA SER A 61 9.25 7.18 8.07
C SER A 61 8.86 6.81 9.50
N SER A 62 9.81 6.24 10.23
CA SER A 62 9.72 6.02 11.67
C SER A 62 11.02 6.49 12.33
N ASN A 63 11.08 6.46 13.67
CA ASN A 63 12.32 6.75 14.39
C ASN A 63 13.47 5.77 14.10
N ARG A 64 13.18 4.62 13.47
CA ARG A 64 14.15 3.55 13.19
C ARG A 64 14.47 3.38 11.71
N GLN A 65 13.56 3.81 10.83
CA GLN A 65 13.61 3.51 9.40
C GLN A 65 13.19 4.74 8.61
N GLU A 66 14.04 5.15 7.67
CA GLU A 66 13.78 6.30 6.79
C GLU A 66 12.65 6.03 5.81
N ILE A 67 12.54 4.79 5.33
CA ILE A 67 11.51 4.36 4.38
C ILE A 67 10.68 3.25 5.03
N VAL A 68 9.40 3.52 5.21
CA VAL A 68 8.38 2.55 5.60
C VAL A 68 7.23 2.62 4.60
N LEU A 69 6.85 1.49 4.03
CA LEU A 69 5.64 1.37 3.23
C LEU A 69 4.49 0.90 4.12
N VAL A 70 3.34 1.57 4.08
CA VAL A 70 2.20 1.26 4.95
C VAL A 70 0.97 0.98 4.12
N TYR A 71 0.34 -0.16 4.39
CA TYR A 71 -0.95 -0.55 3.86
C TYR A 71 -2.06 -0.03 4.79
N MET A 72 -2.72 1.03 4.36
CA MET A 72 -3.81 1.67 5.09
C MET A 72 -5.15 1.13 4.62
N VAL A 73 -6.04 0.76 5.55
CA VAL A 73 -7.38 0.26 5.25
C VAL A 73 -8.43 1.16 5.89
N LYS A 74 -9.44 1.51 5.10
CA LYS A 74 -10.60 2.26 5.57
C LYS A 74 -11.77 1.33 5.82
N ASN A 75 -12.27 1.33 7.05
CA ASN A 75 -13.45 0.54 7.37
C ASN A 75 -14.74 1.18 6.79
N LYS A 76 -15.86 0.45 6.86
CA LYS A 76 -17.18 0.90 6.38
C LYS A 76 -17.71 2.17 7.06
N MET A 77 -17.22 2.50 8.26
CA MET A 77 -17.55 3.75 8.96
C MET A 77 -16.67 4.94 8.51
N GLY A 78 -15.70 4.70 7.62
CA GLY A 78 -14.80 5.70 7.07
C GLY A 78 -13.60 6.03 7.94
N PHE A 79 -13.25 5.18 8.91
CA PHE A 79 -12.04 5.33 9.71
C PHE A 79 -10.89 4.54 9.07
N TRP A 80 -9.74 5.20 9.01
CA TRP A 80 -8.49 4.57 8.58
C TRP A 80 -7.82 3.81 9.72
N SER A 81 -7.13 2.74 9.35
CA SER A 81 -6.29 1.93 10.23
C SER A 81 -5.10 1.39 9.44
N VAL A 82 -4.00 1.09 10.12
CA VAL A 82 -2.87 0.38 9.53
C VAL A 82 -3.22 -1.11 9.48
N GLY A 83 -3.20 -1.72 8.29
CA GLY A 83 -3.34 -3.16 8.14
C GLY A 83 -2.02 -3.88 8.39
N TYR A 84 -1.00 -3.54 7.61
CA TYR A 84 0.38 -4.00 7.77
C TYR A 84 1.33 -2.97 7.13
N TRP A 85 2.63 -3.16 7.31
CA TRP A 85 3.66 -2.27 6.80
C TRP A 85 4.91 -3.07 6.47
N SER A 86 5.81 -2.45 5.73
CA SER A 86 7.08 -3.01 5.32
C SER A 86 8.20 -1.99 5.56
N PRO A 87 9.40 -2.44 5.99
CA PRO A 87 9.76 -3.82 6.30
C PRO A 87 9.05 -4.33 7.59
N TYR A 88 8.41 -5.51 7.50
CA TYR A 88 7.57 -6.06 8.57
C TYR A 88 8.37 -6.84 9.63
N GLN A 89 9.58 -7.32 9.30
CA GLN A 89 10.05 -8.59 9.88
C GLN A 89 11.45 -8.65 10.49
N TYR A 90 12.25 -7.60 10.47
CA TYR A 90 13.56 -7.62 11.14
C TYR A 90 13.81 -6.31 11.89
N PRO A 91 13.35 -6.19 13.15
CA PRO A 91 13.65 -5.03 13.99
C PRO A 91 15.14 -4.93 14.38
N ASP A 92 15.91 -6.00 14.15
CA ASP A 92 17.31 -6.15 14.60
C ASP A 92 18.32 -6.21 13.44
N GLU A 93 17.87 -6.20 12.18
CA GLU A 93 18.78 -6.00 11.05
C GLU A 93 18.80 -4.51 10.71
N GLU A 94 19.98 -3.90 10.79
CA GLU A 94 20.22 -2.55 10.29
C GLU A 94 19.60 -2.44 8.90
N SER A 95 18.84 -1.35 8.68
CA SER A 95 18.28 -1.04 7.37
C SER A 95 19.40 -1.13 6.35
N GLN A 96 19.38 -2.14 5.49
CA GLN A 96 20.26 -2.15 4.34
C GLN A 96 19.81 -1.00 3.46
N GLU A 97 20.54 0.14 3.55
CA GLU A 97 20.24 1.42 2.90
C GLU A 97 19.99 1.29 1.39
N THR A 98 20.30 0.14 0.79
CA THR A 98 20.25 -0.09 -0.65
C THR A 98 19.19 -1.08 -1.12
N GLN A 99 18.41 -1.69 -0.21
CA GLN A 99 17.30 -2.56 -0.60
C GLN A 99 16.01 -1.74 -0.78
N PRO A 100 15.34 -1.82 -1.95
CA PRO A 100 14.01 -1.25 -2.08
C PRO A 100 13.03 -1.96 -1.14
N VAL A 101 12.27 -1.18 -0.37
CA VAL A 101 11.21 -1.70 0.49
C VAL A 101 10.04 -2.16 -0.37
N CYS A 102 9.47 -3.34 -0.07
CA CYS A 102 8.39 -3.92 -0.85
C CYS A 102 7.12 -4.10 -0.01
N ILE A 103 5.96 -3.79 -0.57
CA ILE A 103 4.65 -4.10 0.01
C ILE A 103 3.75 -4.69 -1.06
N GLY A 104 3.03 -5.76 -0.72
CA GLY A 104 2.16 -6.46 -1.66
C GLY A 104 0.73 -6.55 -1.17
N TRP A 105 -0.24 -6.59 -2.09
CA TRP A 105 -1.65 -6.86 -1.81
C TRP A 105 -2.31 -7.61 -2.97
N MET A 106 -3.53 -8.10 -2.73
CA MET A 106 -4.32 -8.77 -3.76
C MET A 106 -5.77 -8.29 -3.73
N LYS A 107 -6.43 -8.37 -4.89
CA LYS A 107 -7.87 -8.15 -5.01
C LYS A 107 -8.50 -9.09 -6.03
N PRO A 108 -9.81 -9.38 -5.93
CA PRO A 108 -10.54 -10.07 -6.97
C PRO A 108 -10.50 -9.28 -8.29
N ALA A 109 -10.05 -9.92 -9.36
CA ALA A 109 -10.02 -9.33 -10.70
C ALA A 109 -11.33 -9.59 -11.46
N GLY A 110 -11.89 -10.79 -11.31
CA GLY A 110 -13.09 -11.17 -12.04
C GLY A 110 -13.43 -12.65 -11.97
N VAL A 111 -14.48 -13.01 -12.68
CA VAL A 111 -14.92 -14.40 -12.85
C VAL A 111 -14.94 -14.71 -14.33
N LYS A 112 -14.17 -15.72 -14.72
CA LYS A 112 -14.21 -16.30 -16.06
C LYS A 112 -15.27 -17.39 -16.09
N TRP A 113 -16.23 -17.24 -16.99
CA TRP A 113 -17.29 -18.21 -17.21
C TRP A 113 -17.39 -18.56 -18.68
N TYR A 114 -16.97 -19.77 -19.03
CA TYR A 114 -16.84 -20.21 -20.43
C TYR A 114 -18.10 -20.91 -20.96
N TYR A 115 -18.95 -21.45 -20.09
CA TYR A 115 -20.18 -22.18 -20.46
C TYR A 115 -21.26 -21.97 -19.40
N ILE A 116 -22.54 -21.84 -19.80
CA ILE A 116 -23.68 -21.59 -18.90
C ILE A 116 -23.80 -22.60 -17.74
N ASN A 117 -23.38 -23.85 -17.94
CA ASN A 117 -23.37 -24.89 -16.90
C ASN A 117 -21.94 -25.28 -16.46
N GLY A 118 -20.93 -24.54 -16.90
CA GLY A 118 -19.52 -24.83 -16.66
C GLY A 118 -19.02 -24.29 -15.33
N ASN A 119 -17.88 -24.82 -14.90
CA ASN A 119 -17.16 -24.34 -13.73
C ASN A 119 -16.76 -22.87 -13.92
N LYS A 120 -16.89 -22.11 -12.84
CA LYS A 120 -16.46 -20.71 -12.76
C LYS A 120 -15.02 -20.67 -12.27
N THR A 121 -14.16 -19.93 -12.96
CA THR A 121 -12.80 -19.67 -12.49
C THR A 121 -12.73 -18.25 -11.96
N PHE A 122 -12.30 -18.10 -10.72
CA PHE A 122 -12.07 -16.78 -10.11
C PHE A 122 -10.65 -16.34 -10.42
N GLU A 123 -10.51 -15.09 -10.84
CA GLU A 123 -9.20 -14.47 -11.08
C GLU A 123 -8.87 -13.49 -9.98
N THR A 124 -7.58 -13.48 -9.62
CA THR A 124 -7.01 -12.58 -8.62
C THR A 124 -6.00 -11.67 -9.31
N GLU A 125 -6.06 -10.38 -8.99
CA GLU A 125 -5.07 -9.39 -9.34
C GLU A 125 -4.11 -9.24 -8.16
N TRP A 126 -2.83 -9.47 -8.41
CA TRP A 126 -1.75 -9.37 -7.45
C TRP A 126 -0.94 -8.13 -7.71
N HIS A 127 -0.55 -7.47 -6.62
CA HIS A 127 0.22 -6.24 -6.66
C HIS A 127 1.45 -6.36 -5.78
N LEU A 128 2.60 -5.94 -6.29
CA LEU A 128 3.81 -5.67 -5.52
C LEU A 128 4.28 -4.25 -5.81
N LEU A 129 4.46 -3.44 -4.77
CA LEU A 129 5.00 -2.10 -4.87
C LEU A 129 6.34 -2.03 -4.15
N TYR A 130 7.36 -1.66 -4.92
CA TYR A 130 8.71 -1.41 -4.44
C TYR A 130 8.95 0.10 -4.34
N TYR A 131 9.70 0.53 -3.33
CA TYR A 131 10.13 1.93 -3.19
C TYR A 131 11.58 2.00 -2.74
N GLY A 132 12.35 2.91 -3.34
CA GLY A 132 13.75 3.16 -2.97
C GLY A 132 14.16 4.61 -3.23
N ASN A 133 15.29 5.02 -2.66
CA ASN A 133 15.85 6.37 -2.74
C ASN A 133 17.32 6.40 -3.24
N ASN A 134 17.77 5.33 -3.89
CA ASN A 134 19.15 5.12 -4.32
C ASN A 134 19.33 4.97 -5.85
N ALA A 135 18.37 5.47 -6.66
CA ALA A 135 18.53 5.45 -8.11
C ALA A 135 19.67 6.36 -8.58
N ILE A 136 20.48 5.86 -9.52
CA ILE A 136 21.61 6.59 -10.13
C ILE A 136 21.35 7.02 -11.57
N LYS A 137 20.32 6.46 -12.20
CA LYS A 137 19.83 6.80 -13.53
C LYS A 137 18.33 6.49 -13.63
N LEU A 138 17.72 6.82 -14.76
CA LEU A 138 16.35 6.42 -15.06
C LEU A 138 16.23 4.90 -15.01
N ILE A 139 15.22 4.41 -14.27
CA ILE A 139 14.93 2.98 -14.17
C ILE A 139 14.22 2.55 -15.45
N GLU A 140 14.88 1.65 -16.18
CA GLU A 140 14.37 1.00 -17.37
C GLU A 140 14.64 -0.49 -17.25
N PHE A 141 13.66 -1.31 -17.62
CA PHE A 141 13.82 -2.76 -17.69
C PHE A 141 14.24 -3.15 -19.11
N LEU A 142 15.29 -3.96 -19.20
CA LEU A 142 15.65 -4.66 -20.43
C LEU A 142 14.60 -5.73 -20.75
N PRO A 143 14.47 -6.14 -22.03
CA PRO A 143 13.66 -7.30 -22.38
C PRO A 143 14.00 -8.51 -21.52
N ASP A 144 12.98 -9.31 -21.20
CA ASP A 144 13.08 -10.54 -20.40
C ASP A 144 13.43 -10.37 -18.91
N GLN A 145 13.69 -9.15 -18.41
CA GLN A 145 13.91 -8.91 -16.97
C GLN A 145 12.63 -8.99 -16.14
N ILE A 146 11.50 -8.62 -16.75
CA ILE A 146 10.17 -8.73 -16.17
C ILE A 146 9.36 -9.69 -17.04
N PRO A 147 8.65 -10.67 -16.45
CA PRO A 147 7.80 -11.58 -17.21
C PRO A 147 6.74 -10.83 -18.05
N ASP A 148 6.50 -11.29 -19.28
CA ASP A 148 5.57 -10.65 -20.24
C ASP A 148 4.13 -10.49 -19.71
N ASN A 149 3.72 -11.29 -18.73
CA ASN A 149 2.41 -11.27 -18.11
C ASN A 149 2.32 -10.38 -16.85
N VAL A 150 3.30 -9.50 -16.64
CA VAL A 150 3.35 -8.53 -15.55
C VAL A 150 3.31 -7.12 -16.13
N ALA A 151 2.30 -6.34 -15.74
CA ALA A 151 2.27 -4.92 -16.03
C ALA A 151 3.14 -4.17 -15.01
N VAL A 152 3.88 -3.16 -15.48
CA VAL A 152 4.79 -2.38 -14.66
C VAL A 152 4.46 -0.90 -14.77
N ASN A 153 4.34 -0.24 -13.63
CA ASN A 153 4.26 1.21 -13.52
C ASN A 153 5.48 1.71 -12.73
N ILE A 154 6.20 2.69 -13.29
CA ILE A 154 7.41 3.25 -12.68
C ILE A 154 7.17 4.74 -12.48
N GLN A 155 7.38 5.22 -11.26
CA GLN A 155 7.45 6.65 -10.97
C GLN A 155 8.83 6.93 -10.40
N GLN A 156 9.51 7.96 -10.91
CA GLN A 156 10.84 8.33 -10.45
C GLN A 156 11.00 9.84 -10.40
N ALA A 157 11.57 10.33 -9.31
CA ALA A 157 11.92 11.73 -9.10
C ALA A 157 13.33 11.82 -8.52
N GLY A 158 14.31 12.09 -9.39
CA GLY A 158 15.73 12.08 -8.99
C GLY A 158 16.19 10.67 -8.60
N ASN A 159 16.68 10.53 -7.37
CA ASN A 159 17.13 9.26 -6.78
C ASN A 159 15.99 8.44 -6.15
N GLU A 160 14.82 9.04 -5.93
CA GLU A 160 13.63 8.37 -5.40
C GLU A 160 12.79 7.75 -6.50
N TYR A 161 12.27 6.54 -6.24
CA TYR A 161 11.45 5.80 -7.19
C TYR A 161 10.44 4.89 -6.51
N SER A 162 9.35 4.62 -7.22
CA SER A 162 8.41 3.54 -6.96
C SER A 162 8.22 2.67 -8.20
N ILE A 163 8.14 1.36 -8.02
CA ILE A 163 7.89 0.38 -9.08
C ILE A 163 6.72 -0.48 -8.63
N HIS A 164 5.62 -0.42 -9.36
CA HIS A 164 4.41 -1.19 -9.09
C HIS A 164 4.24 -2.26 -10.15
N LEU A 165 4.23 -3.51 -9.71
CA LEU A 165 4.02 -4.69 -10.53
C LEU A 165 2.61 -5.20 -10.33
N ILE A 166 1.92 -5.50 -11.43
CA ILE A 166 0.54 -6.02 -11.43
C ILE A 166 0.50 -7.30 -12.25
N HIS A 167 -0.05 -8.37 -11.67
CA HIS A 167 -0.19 -9.66 -12.34
C HIS A 167 -1.58 -10.27 -12.12
N PHE A 168 -2.16 -10.84 -13.17
CA PHE A 168 -3.41 -11.58 -13.11
C PHE A 168 -3.13 -13.09 -13.12
N GLY A 169 -3.54 -13.79 -12.06
CA GLY A 169 -3.38 -15.24 -11.97
C GLY A 169 -2.76 -15.73 -10.67
N ALA A 170 -1.72 -16.56 -10.77
CA ALA A 170 -1.05 -17.18 -9.63
C ALA A 170 0.00 -16.24 -9.02
N PRO A 171 0.14 -16.17 -7.69
CA PRO A 171 1.09 -15.25 -7.03
C PRO A 171 2.56 -15.58 -7.32
N ASP A 172 2.87 -16.82 -7.72
CA ASP A 172 4.23 -17.31 -7.90
C ASP A 172 5.03 -16.48 -8.91
N VAL A 173 4.37 -15.91 -9.92
CA VAL A 173 5.03 -15.05 -10.91
C VAL A 173 5.67 -13.83 -10.25
N LEU A 174 4.94 -13.16 -9.35
CA LEU A 174 5.45 -11.96 -8.67
C LEU A 174 6.43 -12.31 -7.55
N ASN A 175 6.20 -13.42 -6.83
CA ASN A 175 7.08 -13.85 -5.73
C ASN A 175 8.50 -14.21 -6.18
N ASN A 176 8.67 -14.58 -7.46
CA ASN A 176 9.97 -14.90 -8.03
C ASN A 176 10.75 -13.68 -8.54
N ILE A 177 10.16 -12.47 -8.49
CA ILE A 177 10.82 -11.25 -8.96
C ILE A 177 11.71 -10.67 -7.86
N ASN A 178 13.02 -10.79 -8.01
CA ASN A 178 13.98 -10.10 -7.17
C ASN A 178 14.29 -8.72 -7.77
N MET A 179 13.50 -7.71 -7.38
CA MET A 179 13.63 -6.36 -7.90
C MET A 179 15.01 -5.75 -7.62
N ARG A 180 15.61 -6.02 -6.46
CA ARG A 180 16.96 -5.52 -6.15
C ARG A 180 17.99 -6.04 -7.16
N SER A 181 18.01 -7.35 -7.40
CA SER A 181 18.95 -7.95 -8.36
C SER A 181 18.76 -7.37 -9.76
N ILE A 182 17.50 -7.25 -10.22
CA ILE A 182 17.19 -6.67 -11.53
C ILE A 182 17.74 -5.24 -11.65
N LEU A 183 17.50 -4.41 -10.63
CA LEU A 183 17.96 -3.01 -10.62
C LEU A 183 19.49 -2.89 -10.53
N LEU A 184 20.16 -3.80 -9.82
CA LEU A 184 21.62 -3.85 -9.74
C LEU A 184 22.26 -4.29 -11.06
N GLU A 185 21.74 -5.36 -11.67
CA GLU A 185 22.22 -5.86 -12.97
C GLU A 185 22.05 -4.82 -14.07
N ALA A 186 20.91 -4.10 -14.05
CA ALA A 186 20.66 -2.99 -14.96
C ALA A 186 21.48 -1.73 -14.61
N LYS A 187 22.23 -1.72 -13.51
CA LYS A 187 22.99 -0.57 -12.97
C LYS A 187 22.10 0.66 -12.76
N CYS A 188 20.88 0.45 -12.27
CA CYS A 188 19.91 1.51 -12.01
C CYS A 188 20.01 2.07 -10.58
N ILE A 189 20.54 1.29 -9.63
CA ILE A 189 20.67 1.66 -8.22
C ILE A 189 22.10 1.49 -7.72
N LYS A 190 22.43 2.12 -6.59
CA LYS A 190 23.70 1.91 -5.86
C LYS A 190 23.68 0.56 -5.13
N GLU A 191 24.81 -0.13 -5.11
CA GLU A 191 25.06 -1.35 -4.32
C GLU A 191 24.99 -1.10 -2.82
#